data_AF-A0A139TR57-F1
#
_entry.id   AF-A0A139TR57-F1
#
_cell.length_a   1.000
_cell.length_b   1.000
_cell.length_c   1.000
_cell.angle_alpha   90.00
_cell.angle_beta   90.00
_cell.angle_gamma   90.00
#
_symmetry.space_group_name_H-M   'P 1'
#
loop_
_entity.id
_entity.type
_entity.pdbx_description
1 polymer ?
#
loop_
_entity_poly.entity_id
_entity_poly.type
_entity_poly.pdbx_seq_one_letter_code
_entity_poly.pdbx_strand_id
1 'polypeptide(L)'
;MNGIVRGDNQHILRQEHSDGINWNIVTGDNLVTRIDELNTGLQRFISDILADPLAKLTADVAVITFARTTTTVKEFGPIRESDSKLKITASQENETLLGEAIELALTELDSRKRIYRAHGVEYYQPWLVVMTDGVPTSARHRELEERLKELTAARKLSVFVFGIGRADLSELSCISPGRPPMLVNDQKFTELFSWLSRSVRMVSMSVPGNGVSLTPLPEDVWQV
;
A
#
# COMPACT_ATOMS: atom_id res chain seq x y z
N MET A 1 9.46 3.94 -8.34
CA MET A 1 8.46 5.00 -8.01
C MET A 1 8.83 6.42 -8.49
N ASN A 2 9.93 6.64 -9.23
CA ASN A 2 10.42 7.99 -9.58
C ASN A 2 9.88 8.60 -10.87
N GLY A 3 9.05 7.87 -11.63
CA GLY A 3 8.55 8.38 -12.89
C GLY A 3 7.59 9.56 -12.73
N ILE A 4 7.61 10.45 -13.71
CA ILE A 4 6.81 11.68 -13.75
C ILE A 4 5.40 11.37 -14.24
N VAL A 5 4.40 11.94 -13.56
CA VAL A 5 2.97 11.74 -13.86
C VAL A 5 2.28 13.01 -14.37
N ARG A 6 2.82 14.19 -14.02
CA ARG A 6 2.43 15.50 -14.57
C ARG A 6 3.60 16.49 -14.49
N GLY A 7 3.55 17.52 -15.32
CA GLY A 7 4.54 18.58 -15.36
C GLY A 7 4.40 19.42 -16.64
N ASP A 8 4.85 20.66 -16.58
CA ASP A 8 4.74 21.64 -17.66
C ASP A 8 6.04 21.73 -18.46
N ASN A 9 5.97 22.12 -19.74
CA ASN A 9 7.13 22.36 -20.60
C ASN A 9 8.17 21.22 -20.58
N GLN A 10 7.72 19.97 -20.67
CA GLN A 10 8.60 18.81 -20.54
C GLN A 10 9.49 18.63 -21.78
N HIS A 11 10.80 18.50 -21.56
CA HIS A 11 11.80 18.23 -22.59
C HIS A 11 12.64 17.02 -22.22
N ILE A 12 12.84 16.09 -23.16
CA ILE A 12 13.73 14.94 -22.99
C ILE A 12 15.17 15.44 -23.11
N LEU A 13 15.95 15.28 -22.03
CA LEU A 13 17.37 15.62 -21.99
C LEU A 13 18.22 14.51 -22.60
N ARG A 14 17.94 13.26 -22.21
CA ARG A 14 18.67 12.08 -22.68
C ARG A 14 17.83 10.81 -22.49
N GLN A 15 18.27 9.75 -23.14
CA GLN A 15 17.78 8.40 -22.88
C GLN A 15 18.81 7.65 -22.04
N GLU A 16 18.33 6.88 -21.07
CA GLU A 16 19.17 6.12 -20.15
C GLU A 16 18.57 4.73 -19.97
N HIS A 17 19.40 3.68 -19.96
CA HIS A 17 18.95 2.32 -19.73
C HIS A 17 19.22 1.94 -18.27
N SER A 18 18.16 1.67 -17.50
CA SER A 18 18.23 1.20 -16.11
C SER A 18 17.08 0.22 -15.85
N ASP A 19 17.35 -0.82 -15.08
CA ASP A 19 16.34 -1.81 -14.64
C ASP A 19 15.63 -2.52 -15.79
N GLY A 20 16.36 -2.75 -16.89
CA GLY A 20 15.81 -3.33 -18.12
C GLY A 20 14.87 -2.39 -18.88
N ILE A 21 14.78 -1.12 -18.47
CA ILE A 21 13.88 -0.12 -19.05
C ILE A 21 14.69 1.03 -19.66
N ASN A 22 14.29 1.44 -20.87
CA ASN A 22 14.76 2.68 -21.47
C ASN A 22 13.95 3.85 -20.89
N TRP A 23 14.61 4.66 -20.07
CA TRP A 23 14.06 5.86 -19.46
C TRP A 23 14.35 7.09 -20.31
N ASN A 24 13.34 7.93 -20.51
CA ASN A 24 13.55 9.29 -20.96
C ASN A 24 13.79 10.14 -19.70
N ILE A 25 15.00 10.67 -19.56
CA ILE A 25 15.31 11.64 -18.52
C ILE A 25 14.79 12.98 -19.00
N VAL A 26 13.82 13.53 -18.28
CA VAL A 26 13.14 14.78 -18.66
C VAL A 26 13.47 15.92 -17.70
N THR A 27 13.41 17.13 -18.22
CA THR A 27 13.35 18.37 -17.45
C THR A 27 12.05 19.10 -17.77
N GLY A 28 11.63 20.01 -16.91
CA GLY A 28 10.40 20.77 -17.06
C GLY A 28 10.05 21.48 -15.75
N ASP A 29 8.96 22.21 -15.77
CA ASP A 29 8.44 22.93 -14.61
C ASP A 29 7.38 22.08 -13.90
N ASN A 30 7.22 22.29 -12.59
CA ASN A 30 6.17 21.64 -11.78
C ASN A 30 6.10 20.11 -11.95
N LEU A 31 7.25 19.45 -12.14
CA LEU A 31 7.30 18.00 -12.28
C LEU A 31 6.80 17.34 -11.00
N VAL A 32 5.83 16.45 -11.15
CA VAL A 32 5.30 15.63 -10.06
C VAL A 32 5.56 14.19 -10.39
N THR A 33 6.15 13.49 -9.42
CA THR A 33 6.47 12.07 -9.54
C THR A 33 5.34 11.20 -8.96
N ARG A 34 5.36 9.91 -9.27
CA ARG A 34 4.45 8.93 -8.63
C ARG A 34 4.59 8.93 -7.11
N ILE A 35 5.80 9.13 -6.57
CA ILE A 35 6.00 9.17 -5.12
C ILE A 35 5.39 10.44 -4.49
N ASP A 36 5.37 11.56 -5.22
CA ASP A 36 4.67 12.78 -4.76
C ASP A 36 3.15 12.57 -4.70
N GLU A 37 2.58 11.89 -5.70
CA GLU A 37 1.16 11.51 -5.70
C GLU A 37 0.82 10.53 -4.57
N LEU A 38 1.66 9.51 -4.36
CA LEU A 38 1.50 8.58 -3.24
C LEU A 38 1.55 9.31 -1.90
N ASN A 39 2.48 10.24 -1.71
CA ASN A 39 2.55 11.04 -0.49
C ASN A 39 1.34 11.96 -0.33
N THR A 40 0.85 12.58 -1.41
CA THR A 40 -0.40 13.37 -1.39
C THR A 40 -1.58 12.52 -0.92
N GLY A 41 -1.73 11.33 -1.48
CA GLY A 41 -2.76 10.38 -1.08
C GLY A 41 -2.60 9.91 0.37
N LEU A 42 -1.38 9.57 0.81
CA LEU A 42 -1.11 9.17 2.18
C LEU A 42 -1.46 10.28 3.19
N GLN A 43 -1.10 11.53 2.88
CA GLN A 43 -1.46 12.67 3.71
C GLN A 43 -2.97 12.89 3.76
N ARG A 44 -3.67 12.65 2.64
CA ARG A 44 -5.13 12.68 2.62
C ARG A 44 -5.73 11.61 3.53
N PHE A 45 -5.23 10.38 3.45
CA PHE A 45 -5.68 9.29 4.32
C PHE A 45 -5.48 9.63 5.80
N ILE A 46 -4.29 10.11 6.18
CA ILE A 46 -4.01 10.53 7.56
C ILE A 46 -4.99 11.61 8.03
N SER A 47 -5.22 12.62 7.20
CA SER A 47 -6.17 13.70 7.51
C SER A 47 -7.61 13.20 7.65
N ASP A 48 -8.05 12.31 6.76
CA ASP A 48 -9.41 11.76 6.80
C ASP A 48 -9.64 10.91 8.06
N ILE A 49 -8.65 10.09 8.46
CA ILE A 49 -8.72 9.28 9.68
C ILE A 49 -8.73 10.17 10.92
N LEU A 50 -7.90 11.22 10.98
CA LEU A 50 -7.88 12.15 12.11
C LEU A 50 -9.17 12.99 12.24
N ALA A 51 -9.84 13.26 11.12
CA ALA A 51 -11.08 14.01 11.09
C ALA A 51 -12.31 13.16 11.49
N ASP A 52 -12.26 11.83 11.33
CA ASP A 52 -13.35 10.95 11.72
C ASP A 52 -13.24 10.53 13.21
N PRO A 53 -14.24 10.88 14.05
CA PRO A 53 -14.16 10.63 15.50
C PRO A 53 -14.00 9.16 15.89
N LEU A 54 -14.49 8.23 15.07
CA LEU A 54 -14.47 6.80 15.38
C LEU A 54 -13.24 6.12 14.76
N ALA A 55 -12.90 6.46 13.51
CA ALA A 55 -11.72 5.91 12.85
C ALA A 55 -10.45 6.31 13.60
N LYS A 56 -10.33 7.55 14.09
CA LYS A 56 -9.21 8.01 14.92
C LYS A 56 -8.95 7.14 16.16
N LEU A 57 -10.00 6.56 16.73
CA LEU A 57 -9.92 5.76 17.96
C LEU A 57 -9.77 4.25 17.71
N THR A 58 -10.11 3.78 16.52
CA THR A 58 -10.24 2.34 16.22
C THR A 58 -9.30 1.85 15.13
N ALA A 59 -8.77 2.76 14.29
CA ALA A 59 -7.85 2.44 13.22
C ALA A 59 -6.40 2.48 13.72
N ASP A 60 -5.86 1.30 14.01
CA ASP A 60 -4.42 1.11 14.15
C ASP A 60 -3.81 0.83 12.76
N VAL A 61 -2.74 1.54 12.42
CA VAL A 61 -2.06 1.48 11.12
C VAL A 61 -0.55 1.33 11.35
N ALA A 62 0.10 0.51 10.53
CA ALA A 62 1.55 0.50 10.34
C ALA A 62 1.85 0.86 8.88
N VAL A 63 3.01 1.48 8.66
CA VAL A 63 3.51 1.78 7.30
C VAL A 63 4.93 1.22 7.18
N ILE A 64 5.11 0.34 6.20
CA ILE A 64 6.39 -0.29 5.88
C ILE A 64 6.80 0.14 4.48
N THR A 65 8.03 0.60 4.35
CA THR A 65 8.67 0.89 3.07
C THR A 65 9.66 -0.23 2.74
N PHE A 66 9.80 -0.55 1.46
CA PHE A 66 10.73 -1.58 1.03
C PHE A 66 11.40 -1.22 -0.30
N ALA A 67 12.70 -1.51 -0.37
CA ALA A 67 13.55 -1.48 -1.55
C ALA A 67 14.63 -2.55 -1.38
N ARG A 68 15.92 -2.21 -1.25
CA ARG A 68 16.98 -3.13 -0.77
C ARG A 68 16.86 -3.48 0.70
N THR A 69 16.14 -2.67 1.47
CA THR A 69 15.84 -2.92 2.88
C THR A 69 14.35 -2.75 3.12
N THR A 70 13.84 -3.41 4.15
CA THR A 70 12.47 -3.27 4.64
C THR A 70 12.50 -2.47 5.93
N THR A 71 11.70 -1.42 6.05
CA THR A 71 11.71 -0.53 7.22
C THR A 71 10.30 -0.11 7.59
N THR A 72 9.97 -0.25 8.87
CA THR A 72 8.73 0.28 9.45
C THR A 72 8.92 1.76 9.73
N VAL A 73 8.31 2.60 8.91
CA VAL A 73 8.38 4.07 9.01
C VAL A 73 7.27 4.66 9.88
N LYS A 74 6.22 3.88 10.12
CA LYS A 74 5.22 4.10 11.17
C LYS A 74 4.92 2.76 11.83
N GLU A 75 5.18 2.66 13.12
CA GLU A 75 4.83 1.48 13.92
C GLU A 75 3.31 1.31 14.03
N PHE A 76 2.88 0.05 14.18
CA PHE A 76 1.48 -0.31 14.35
C PHE A 76 0.87 0.44 15.55
N GLY A 77 -0.19 1.21 15.32
CA GLY A 77 -0.88 1.97 16.35
C GLY A 77 -1.77 3.05 15.77
N PRO A 78 -2.42 3.86 16.62
CA PRO A 78 -3.37 4.86 16.15
C PRO A 78 -2.66 5.89 15.27
N ILE A 79 -3.40 6.45 14.33
CA ILE A 79 -2.96 7.64 13.59
C ILE A 79 -2.99 8.85 14.52
N ARG A 80 -1.89 9.60 14.55
CA ARG A 80 -1.68 10.78 15.41
C ARG A 80 -1.33 12.00 14.56
N GLU A 81 -1.50 13.19 15.14
CA GLU A 81 -1.12 14.45 14.48
C GLU A 81 0.37 14.48 14.06
N SER A 82 1.25 13.80 14.79
CA SER A 82 2.67 13.65 14.43
C SER A 82 2.87 12.95 13.08
N ASP A 83 1.92 12.10 12.66
CA ASP A 83 2.00 11.36 11.40
C ASP A 83 1.70 12.25 10.19
N SER A 84 1.16 13.46 10.37
CA SER A 84 0.99 14.46 9.28
C SER A 84 2.32 14.87 8.62
N LYS A 85 3.45 14.53 9.24
CA LYS A 85 4.80 14.75 8.68
C LYS A 85 5.37 13.52 7.99
N LEU A 86 4.69 12.38 8.05
CA LEU A 86 5.14 11.13 7.43
C LEU A 86 5.21 11.27 5.91
N LYS A 87 6.40 11.11 5.35
CA LYS A 87 6.60 11.09 3.91
C LYS A 87 7.48 9.91 3.54
N ILE A 88 7.10 9.24 2.47
CA ILE A 88 7.85 8.14 1.89
C ILE A 88 8.72 8.70 0.78
N THR A 89 10.00 8.39 0.81
CA THR A 89 10.93 8.71 -0.29
C THR A 89 11.08 7.48 -1.17
N ALA A 90 11.12 7.69 -2.48
CA ALA A 90 11.43 6.62 -3.40
C ALA A 90 12.91 6.24 -3.26
N SER A 91 13.20 4.94 -3.25
CA SER A 91 14.58 4.46 -3.30
C SER A 91 15.19 4.72 -4.69
N GLN A 92 16.51 4.90 -4.73
CA GLN A 92 17.31 4.87 -5.95
C GLN A 92 17.94 3.49 -6.19
N GLU A 93 17.62 2.52 -5.33
CA GLU A 93 18.11 1.16 -5.44
C GLU A 93 17.20 0.35 -6.36
N ASN A 94 17.80 -0.61 -7.04
CA ASN A 94 17.14 -1.41 -8.07
C ASN A 94 16.56 -2.72 -7.51
N GLU A 95 16.41 -2.79 -6.19
CA GLU A 95 15.95 -3.98 -5.48
C GLU A 95 14.56 -3.73 -4.89
N THR A 96 13.71 -4.75 -5.00
CA THR A 96 12.35 -4.78 -4.48
C THR A 96 12.20 -6.03 -3.61
N LEU A 97 12.56 -5.92 -2.33
CA LEU A 97 12.41 -6.98 -1.33
C LEU A 97 10.95 -7.17 -0.89
N LEU A 98 10.09 -7.54 -1.85
CA LEU A 98 8.64 -7.66 -1.64
C LEU A 98 8.29 -8.78 -0.65
N GLY A 99 8.92 -9.96 -0.78
CA GLY A 99 8.64 -11.10 0.10
C GLY A 99 9.01 -10.79 1.55
N GLU A 100 10.17 -10.19 1.76
CA GLU A 100 10.66 -9.77 3.07
C GLU A 100 9.72 -8.71 3.69
N ALA A 101 9.22 -7.76 2.88
CA ALA A 101 8.29 -6.73 3.35
C ALA A 101 6.97 -7.33 3.82
N ILE A 102 6.43 -8.31 3.08
CA ILE A 102 5.20 -9.01 3.44
C ILE A 102 5.40 -9.82 4.71
N GLU A 103 6.53 -10.51 4.84
CA GLU A 103 6.82 -11.28 6.05
C GLU A 103 6.95 -10.40 7.29
N LEU A 104 7.60 -9.23 7.16
CA LEU A 104 7.66 -8.22 8.22
C LEU A 104 6.24 -7.74 8.59
N ALA A 105 5.42 -7.38 7.59
CA ALA A 105 4.05 -6.94 7.80
C ALA A 105 3.19 -7.99 8.52
N LEU A 106 3.28 -9.26 8.10
CA LEU A 106 2.58 -10.37 8.76
C LEU A 106 3.05 -10.56 10.20
N THR A 107 4.34 -10.41 10.46
CA THR A 107 4.93 -10.52 11.79
C THR A 107 4.45 -9.41 12.72
N GLU A 108 4.46 -8.16 12.27
CA GLU A 108 3.94 -7.02 13.05
C GLU A 108 2.44 -7.15 13.33
N LEU A 109 1.67 -7.59 12.32
CA LEU A 109 0.24 -7.83 12.44
C LEU A 109 -0.06 -8.97 13.42
N ASP A 110 0.68 -10.07 13.38
CA ASP A 110 0.58 -11.16 14.37
C ASP A 110 0.93 -10.68 15.79
N SER A 111 1.97 -9.86 15.94
CA SER A 111 2.33 -9.24 17.21
C SER A 111 1.18 -8.38 17.76
N ARG A 112 0.59 -7.51 16.93
CA ARG A 112 -0.53 -6.67 17.35
C ARG A 112 -1.77 -7.47 17.74
N LYS A 113 -2.13 -8.51 16.97
CA LYS A 113 -3.24 -9.42 17.31
C LYS A 113 -3.03 -10.10 18.67
N ARG A 114 -1.79 -10.48 19.00
CA ARG A 114 -1.48 -11.07 20.32
C ARG A 114 -1.69 -10.05 21.44
N ILE A 115 -1.28 -8.80 21.25
CA ILE A 115 -1.50 -7.71 22.22
C ILE A 115 -3.00 -7.52 22.46
N TYR A 116 -3.83 -7.43 21.41
CA TYR A 116 -5.27 -7.29 21.57
C TYR A 116 -5.89 -8.46 22.33
N ARG A 117 -5.57 -9.70 21.94
CA ARG A 117 -6.04 -10.91 22.65
C ARG A 117 -5.65 -10.92 24.13
N ALA A 118 -4.41 -10.53 24.44
CA ALA A 118 -3.93 -10.49 25.82
C ALA A 118 -4.71 -9.48 26.69
N HIS A 119 -5.28 -8.43 26.08
CA HIS A 119 -6.09 -7.43 26.76
C HIS A 119 -7.60 -7.64 26.61
N GLY A 120 -8.03 -8.77 26.04
CA GLY A 120 -9.46 -9.05 25.79
C GLY A 120 -10.10 -8.12 24.76
N VAL A 121 -9.30 -7.47 23.92
CA VAL A 121 -9.76 -6.55 22.88
C VAL A 121 -10.08 -7.34 21.62
N GLU A 122 -11.32 -7.26 21.16
CA GLU A 122 -11.73 -7.79 19.87
C GLU A 122 -11.16 -6.92 18.73
N TYR A 123 -10.94 -7.53 17.57
CA TYR A 123 -10.43 -6.82 16.39
C TYR A 123 -11.12 -7.29 15.11
N TYR A 124 -11.20 -6.39 14.15
CA TYR A 124 -11.70 -6.67 12.81
C TYR A 124 -10.69 -7.48 12.00
N GLN A 125 -11.16 -8.19 10.96
CA GLN A 125 -10.26 -8.85 10.01
C GLN A 125 -9.26 -7.81 9.45
N PRO A 126 -7.95 -7.96 9.76
CA PRO A 126 -6.97 -6.95 9.41
C PRO A 126 -6.68 -6.95 7.92
N TRP A 127 -6.21 -5.81 7.41
CA TRP A 127 -5.90 -5.63 5.99
C TRP A 127 -4.39 -5.52 5.79
N LEU A 128 -3.92 -6.13 4.69
CA LEU A 128 -2.60 -5.91 4.14
C LEU A 128 -2.77 -5.21 2.80
N VAL A 129 -2.33 -3.96 2.72
CA VAL A 129 -2.35 -3.16 1.49
C VAL A 129 -0.92 -3.06 0.97
N VAL A 130 -0.68 -3.61 -0.22
CA VAL A 130 0.63 -3.61 -0.88
C VAL A 130 0.55 -2.69 -2.08
N MET A 131 1.52 -1.77 -2.21
CA MET A 131 1.67 -0.88 -3.36
C MET A 131 3.10 -0.99 -3.87
N THR A 132 3.29 -1.35 -5.14
CA THR A 132 4.62 -1.47 -5.74
C THR A 132 4.61 -1.19 -7.24
N ASP A 133 5.65 -0.53 -7.74
CA ASP A 133 5.93 -0.41 -9.17
C ASP A 133 7.08 -1.30 -9.66
N GLY A 134 7.70 -2.04 -8.73
CA GLY A 134 8.87 -2.89 -8.97
C GLY A 134 8.53 -4.37 -9.11
N VAL A 135 9.41 -5.09 -9.80
CA VAL A 135 9.42 -6.55 -9.90
C VAL A 135 10.19 -7.11 -8.70
N PRO A 136 9.66 -8.12 -7.97
CA PRO A 136 10.36 -8.72 -6.83
C PRO A 136 11.77 -9.20 -7.20
N THR A 137 12.75 -8.86 -6.37
CA THR A 137 14.16 -9.24 -6.62
C THR A 137 14.45 -10.70 -6.25
N SER A 138 13.67 -11.27 -5.34
CA SER A 138 13.79 -12.66 -4.87
C SER A 138 12.51 -13.43 -5.14
N ALA A 139 12.55 -14.76 -4.97
CA ALA A 139 11.38 -15.63 -5.06
C ALA A 139 10.57 -15.72 -3.75
N ARG A 140 10.98 -15.01 -2.68
CA ARG A 140 10.44 -15.16 -1.33
C ARG A 140 8.94 -14.83 -1.24
N HIS A 141 8.44 -13.94 -2.10
CA HIS A 141 7.00 -13.64 -2.16
C HIS A 141 6.17 -14.86 -2.58
N ARG A 142 6.71 -15.74 -3.43
CA ARG A 142 6.03 -16.98 -3.85
C ARG A 142 5.97 -18.01 -2.73
N GLU A 143 6.99 -18.06 -1.88
CA GLU A 143 7.02 -18.94 -0.70
C GLU A 143 5.91 -18.60 0.31
N LEU A 144 5.41 -17.36 0.30
CA LEU A 144 4.33 -16.88 1.17
C LEU A 144 2.93 -17.13 0.61
N GLU A 145 2.80 -17.58 -0.64
CA GLU A 145 1.51 -17.70 -1.35
C GLU A 145 0.50 -18.56 -0.59
N GLU A 146 0.89 -19.78 -0.21
CA GLU A 146 -0.01 -20.70 0.52
C GLU A 146 -0.41 -20.15 1.89
N ARG A 147 0.53 -19.53 2.62
CA ARG A 147 0.23 -18.88 3.91
C ARG A 147 -0.80 -17.75 3.74
N LEU A 148 -0.66 -16.93 2.70
CA LEU A 148 -1.60 -15.85 2.40
C LEU A 148 -2.98 -16.39 1.99
N LYS A 149 -3.02 -17.47 1.18
CA LYS A 149 -4.27 -18.17 0.82
C LYS A 149 -4.98 -18.71 2.05
N GLU A 150 -4.28 -19.41 2.94
CA GLU A 150 -4.83 -19.95 4.18
C GLU A 150 -5.41 -18.84 5.07
N LEU A 151 -4.65 -17.75 5.28
CA LEU A 151 -5.11 -16.61 6.09
C LEU A 151 -6.35 -15.95 5.49
N THR A 152 -6.41 -15.84 4.16
CA THR A 152 -7.55 -15.22 3.45
C THR A 152 -8.79 -16.11 3.49
N ALA A 153 -8.63 -17.40 3.18
CA ALA A 153 -9.72 -18.39 3.23
C ALA A 153 -10.30 -18.52 4.64
N ALA A 154 -9.45 -18.46 5.67
CA ALA A 154 -9.87 -18.47 7.07
C ALA A 154 -10.42 -17.12 7.58
N ARG A 155 -10.57 -16.10 6.71
CA ARG A 155 -11.00 -14.74 7.04
C ARG A 155 -10.15 -14.08 8.14
N LYS A 156 -8.86 -14.43 8.22
CA LYS A 156 -7.88 -13.87 9.18
C LYS A 156 -7.07 -12.70 8.62
N LEU A 157 -7.13 -12.49 7.30
CA LEU A 157 -6.45 -11.39 6.60
C LEU A 157 -7.24 -11.06 5.33
N SER A 158 -7.34 -9.78 4.97
CA SER A 158 -7.74 -9.35 3.63
C SER A 158 -6.54 -8.69 2.95
N VAL A 159 -6.17 -9.17 1.78
CA VAL A 159 -5.02 -8.62 1.02
C VAL A 159 -5.54 -7.80 -0.16
N PHE A 160 -4.93 -6.64 -0.36
CA PHE A 160 -5.14 -5.74 -1.50
C PHE A 160 -3.79 -5.41 -2.09
N VAL A 161 -3.59 -5.76 -3.36
CA VAL A 161 -2.30 -5.60 -4.05
C VAL A 161 -2.50 -4.65 -5.21
N PHE A 162 -1.75 -3.56 -5.20
CA PHE A 162 -1.80 -2.48 -6.16
C PHE A 162 -0.47 -2.41 -6.91
N GLY A 163 -0.50 -2.83 -8.18
CA GLY A 163 0.58 -2.61 -9.13
C GLY A 163 0.54 -1.18 -9.63
N ILE A 164 1.71 -0.55 -9.75
CA ILE A 164 1.85 0.83 -10.23
C ILE A 164 2.73 0.82 -11.48
N GLY A 165 2.37 1.61 -12.49
CA GLY A 165 3.15 1.69 -13.73
C GLY A 165 3.34 0.35 -14.43
N ARG A 166 4.57 -0.18 -14.39
CA ARG A 166 4.97 -1.42 -15.10
C ARG A 166 5.14 -2.62 -14.17
N ALA A 167 4.46 -2.63 -13.02
CA ALA A 167 4.49 -3.74 -12.10
C ALA A 167 4.10 -5.07 -12.77
N ASP A 168 4.77 -6.15 -12.40
CA ASP A 168 4.49 -7.49 -12.92
C ASP A 168 3.29 -8.11 -12.20
N LEU A 169 2.10 -8.00 -12.81
CA LEU A 169 0.87 -8.54 -12.24
C LEU A 169 0.90 -10.07 -12.08
N SER A 170 1.70 -10.78 -12.88
CA SER A 170 1.87 -12.23 -12.71
C SER A 170 2.57 -12.53 -11.40
N GLU A 171 3.67 -11.83 -11.09
CA GLU A 171 4.37 -11.98 -9.82
C GLU A 171 3.53 -11.49 -8.63
N LEU A 172 2.78 -10.40 -8.79
CA LEU A 172 1.90 -9.88 -7.75
C LEU A 172 0.70 -10.80 -7.46
N SER A 173 0.30 -11.66 -8.40
CA SER A 173 -0.78 -12.61 -8.19
C SER A 173 -0.47 -13.62 -7.08
N CYS A 174 0.80 -14.00 -6.90
CA CYS A 174 1.25 -14.92 -5.85
C CYS A 174 0.97 -14.39 -4.43
N ILE A 175 0.86 -13.07 -4.27
CA ILE A 175 0.60 -12.42 -2.98
C ILE A 175 -0.80 -11.84 -2.87
N SER A 176 -1.66 -12.05 -3.87
CA SER A 176 -3.01 -11.48 -3.94
C SER A 176 -4.08 -12.59 -3.90
N PRO A 177 -4.21 -13.36 -2.81
CA PRO A 177 -5.22 -14.41 -2.72
C PRO A 177 -6.64 -13.83 -2.69
N GLY A 178 -7.56 -14.48 -3.41
CA GLY A 178 -8.98 -14.14 -3.40
C GLY A 178 -9.37 -12.92 -4.23
N ARG A 179 -8.41 -12.10 -4.69
CA ARG A 179 -8.63 -10.98 -5.62
C ARG A 179 -7.42 -10.80 -6.53
N PRO A 180 -7.60 -10.61 -7.85
CA PRO A 180 -6.48 -10.26 -8.72
C PRO A 180 -5.79 -8.97 -8.27
N PRO A 181 -4.46 -8.83 -8.46
CA PRO A 181 -3.78 -7.56 -8.23
C PRO A 181 -4.34 -6.50 -9.17
N MET A 182 -4.42 -5.27 -8.68
CA MET A 182 -5.06 -4.16 -9.39
C MET A 182 -4.01 -3.20 -9.93
N LEU A 183 -4.15 -2.80 -11.19
CA LEU A 183 -3.26 -1.78 -11.77
C LEU A 183 -3.79 -0.38 -11.47
N VAL A 184 -3.00 0.42 -10.75
CA VAL A 184 -3.30 1.81 -10.42
C VAL A 184 -3.02 2.70 -11.62
N ASN A 185 -4.01 3.52 -11.99
CA ASN A 185 -3.73 4.66 -12.86
C ASN A 185 -2.81 5.62 -12.10
N ASP A 186 -1.64 5.90 -12.65
CA ASP A 186 -0.58 6.73 -12.04
C ASP A 186 -1.05 8.14 -11.62
N GLN A 187 -2.20 8.61 -12.11
CA GLN A 187 -2.79 9.89 -11.75
C GLN A 187 -3.87 9.79 -10.66
N LYS A 188 -4.19 8.59 -10.17
CA LYS A 188 -5.31 8.33 -9.27
C LYS A 188 -4.94 7.75 -7.90
N PHE A 189 -3.75 8.08 -7.40
CA PHE A 189 -3.35 7.73 -6.04
C PHE A 189 -4.26 8.35 -4.99
N THR A 190 -4.67 9.61 -5.19
CA THR A 190 -5.54 10.30 -4.23
C THR A 190 -6.88 9.58 -4.06
N GLU A 191 -7.42 9.03 -5.14
CA GLU A 191 -8.64 8.25 -5.18
C GLU A 191 -8.46 6.90 -4.46
N LEU A 192 -7.28 6.27 -4.58
CA LEU A 192 -6.92 5.05 -3.84
C LEU A 192 -7.05 5.27 -2.34
N PHE A 193 -6.38 6.31 -1.86
CA PHE A 193 -6.37 6.63 -0.44
C PHE A 193 -7.72 7.15 0.04
N SER A 194 -8.47 7.85 -0.80
CA SER A 194 -9.86 8.23 -0.50
C SER A 194 -10.78 7.01 -0.34
N TRP A 195 -10.63 6.01 -1.19
CA TRP A 195 -11.35 4.73 -1.06
C TRP A 195 -10.92 3.99 0.23
N LEU A 196 -9.63 4.01 0.56
CA LEU A 196 -9.11 3.40 1.78
C LEU A 196 -9.69 4.08 3.03
N SER A 197 -9.70 5.42 3.08
CA SER A 197 -10.31 6.21 4.16
C SER A 197 -11.78 5.85 4.37
N ARG A 198 -12.57 5.81 3.28
CA ARG A 198 -14.00 5.45 3.34
C ARG A 198 -14.21 4.02 3.84
N SER A 199 -13.36 3.10 3.39
CA SER A 199 -13.46 1.70 3.78
C SER A 199 -13.10 1.49 5.25
N VAL A 200 -12.05 2.16 5.75
CA VAL A 200 -11.73 2.15 7.19
C VAL A 200 -12.88 2.72 8.01
N ARG A 201 -13.45 3.85 7.60
CA ARG A 201 -14.60 4.47 8.28
C ARG A 201 -15.81 3.51 8.37
N MET A 202 -16.15 2.82 7.28
CA MET A 202 -17.23 1.83 7.26
C MET A 202 -16.98 0.68 8.24
N VAL A 203 -15.75 0.18 8.30
CA VAL A 203 -15.37 -0.91 9.21
C VAL A 203 -15.36 -0.45 10.66
N SER A 204 -14.88 0.76 10.93
CA SER A 204 -14.89 1.36 12.26
C SER A 204 -16.30 1.47 12.84
N MET A 205 -17.32 1.64 12.00
CA MET A 205 -18.74 1.70 12.39
C MET A 205 -19.41 0.31 12.49
N SER A 206 -18.71 -0.77 12.16
CA SER A 206 -19.25 -2.13 12.13
C SER A 206 -19.04 -2.87 13.47
N VAL A 207 -19.47 -4.13 13.54
CA VAL A 207 -19.25 -4.99 14.71
C VAL A 207 -18.12 -5.97 14.40
N PRO A 208 -17.07 -6.07 15.25
CA PRO A 208 -16.03 -7.09 15.10
C PRO A 208 -16.62 -8.49 14.99
N GLY A 209 -16.07 -9.32 14.10
CA GLY A 209 -16.56 -10.69 13.87
C GLY A 209 -17.75 -10.81 12.91
N ASN A 210 -18.48 -9.72 12.62
CA ASN A 210 -19.44 -9.69 11.52
C ASN A 210 -18.73 -9.42 10.18
N GLY A 211 -19.25 -10.02 9.11
CA GLY A 211 -18.75 -9.75 7.76
C GLY A 211 -19.08 -8.32 7.33
N VAL A 212 -18.06 -7.51 7.06
CA VAL A 212 -18.23 -6.16 6.51
C VAL A 212 -17.98 -6.22 5.01
N SER A 213 -18.97 -5.82 4.22
CA SER A 213 -18.77 -5.57 2.80
C SER A 213 -18.06 -4.25 2.63
N LEU A 214 -16.86 -4.28 2.04
CA LEU A 214 -16.11 -3.05 1.78
C LEU A 214 -16.79 -2.24 0.69
N THR A 215 -16.51 -0.94 0.68
CA THR A 215 -16.89 -0.08 -0.43
C THR A 215 -16.38 -0.72 -1.73
N PRO A 216 -17.23 -0.93 -2.76
CA PRO A 216 -16.75 -1.44 -4.03
C PRO A 216 -15.65 -0.51 -4.56
N LEU A 217 -14.65 -1.12 -5.17
CA LEU A 217 -13.55 -0.38 -5.77
C LEU A 217 -14.11 0.41 -6.98
N PRO A 218 -13.80 1.71 -7.10
CA PRO A 218 -14.30 2.50 -8.23
C PRO A 218 -13.70 1.98 -9.56
N GLU A 219 -14.56 1.59 -10.50
CA GLU A 219 -14.18 0.89 -11.75
C GLU A 219 -13.32 1.75 -12.68
N ASP A 220 -13.43 3.08 -12.60
CA ASP A 220 -12.67 4.01 -13.43
C ASP A 220 -11.24 4.23 -12.92
N VAL A 221 -10.91 3.71 -11.74
CA VAL A 221 -9.65 4.00 -11.05
C VAL A 221 -8.58 2.91 -11.26
N TRP A 222 -9.01 1.68 -11.59
CA TRP A 222 -8.13 0.52 -11.71
C TRP A 222 -8.46 -0.33 -12.92
N GLN A 223 -7.47 -1.02 -13.48
CA GLN A 223 -7.69 -2.14 -14.40
C GLN A 223 -7.43 -3.45 -13.65
N VAL A 224 -8.35 -4.42 -13.84
CA VAL A 224 -8.29 -5.77 -13.29
C VAL A 224 -7.75 -6.73 -14.34
#